data_AF-A0A6H2FTR6-F1
#
_entry.id   AF-A0A6H2FTR6-F1
#
_cell.length_a   1.000
_cell.length_b   1.000
_cell.length_c   1.000
_cell.angle_alpha   90.00
_cell.angle_beta   90.00
_cell.angle_gamma   90.00
#
_symmetry.space_group_name_H-M   'P 1'
#
loop_
_entity.id
_entity.type
_entity.pdbx_description
1 polymer ?
#
loop_
_entity_poly.entity_id
_entity_poly.type
_entity_poly.pdbx_seq_one_letter_code
_entity_poly.pdbx_strand_id
1 'polypeptide(L)'
;MVLKIDPNILITKVSKPIKFLITVYDKYGKRFKFSNIQIKKIFAMDRQGDFRKDSGKIHIEDITNQKSYDGDNFLLTTDINGELKLEITDPHGIGVRTTFEISANNYITKKINLIFTVPTSPNTPRARMYGHMTEFLFVNGIKFKRPILSAERLGDQVNHYLNEDWSKFNWYNAVSYCESQGSRLPTKDELLNFYHEHSGDDLLSNYGWPIVERFNFIWTSTPIINMYFRDPLHFHINFLNGDIDKGITGNIFSFLCVE
;
A
#
# COMPACT_ATOMS: atom_id res chain seq x y z
N MET A 1 2.05 -21.77 33.16
CA MET A 1 1.69 -22.02 31.75
C MET A 1 2.49 -21.03 30.89
N VAL A 2 2.69 -21.31 29.61
CA VAL A 2 3.36 -20.42 28.65
C VAL A 2 2.60 -20.46 27.33
N LEU A 3 2.34 -19.30 26.73
CA LEU A 3 1.74 -19.18 25.40
C LEU A 3 2.86 -18.92 24.37
N LYS A 4 3.01 -19.78 23.38
CA LYS A 4 3.93 -19.58 22.24
C LYS A 4 3.14 -19.31 20.97
N ILE A 5 3.63 -18.39 20.15
CA ILE A 5 3.02 -17.99 18.88
C ILE A 5 4.17 -17.99 17.86
N ASP A 6 4.12 -18.86 16.87
CA ASP A 6 5.10 -18.96 15.78
C ASP A 6 4.39 -18.84 14.43
N PRO A 7 5.04 -18.36 13.36
CA PRO A 7 6.32 -17.66 13.32
C PRO A 7 6.18 -16.21 13.83
N ASN A 8 7.31 -15.53 14.00
CA ASN A 8 7.36 -14.09 14.29
C ASN A 8 7.12 -13.20 13.05
N ILE A 9 6.62 -13.75 11.94
CA ILE A 9 6.30 -12.95 10.75
C ILE A 9 4.98 -12.24 11.01
N LEU A 10 5.06 -10.93 11.09
CA LEU A 10 3.98 -10.03 11.49
C LEU A 10 3.57 -9.06 10.38
N ILE A 11 4.13 -9.22 9.18
CA ILE A 11 3.87 -8.37 8.03
C ILE A 11 3.71 -9.22 6.77
N THR A 12 2.68 -8.93 5.97
CA THR A 12 2.44 -9.55 4.67
C THR A 12 1.68 -8.60 3.74
N LYS A 13 1.42 -9.02 2.50
CA LYS A 13 0.51 -8.32 1.57
C LYS A 13 -0.93 -8.62 1.94
N VAL A 14 -1.84 -7.68 1.76
CA VAL A 14 -3.28 -7.84 2.03
C VAL A 14 -3.92 -9.05 1.33
N SER A 15 -3.37 -9.47 0.19
CA SER A 15 -3.80 -10.65 -0.57
C SER A 15 -3.27 -11.99 -0.05
N LYS A 16 -2.46 -11.99 1.02
CA LYS A 16 -1.83 -13.21 1.57
C LYS A 16 -2.17 -13.37 3.05
N PRO A 17 -2.42 -14.61 3.52
CA PRO A 17 -2.60 -14.88 4.94
C PRO A 17 -1.29 -14.75 5.71
N ILE A 18 -1.40 -14.40 6.99
CA ILE A 18 -0.36 -14.68 7.98
C ILE A 18 -0.74 -15.99 8.67
N LYS A 19 0.14 -16.98 8.57
CA LYS A 19 -0.07 -18.29 9.18
C LYS A 19 0.50 -18.30 10.60
N PHE A 20 -0.28 -18.74 11.57
CA PHE A 20 0.12 -18.88 12.96
C PHE A 20 0.02 -20.33 13.43
N LEU A 21 0.94 -20.69 14.30
CA LEU A 21 0.89 -21.83 15.20
C LEU A 21 0.90 -21.29 16.63
N ILE A 22 -0.22 -21.43 17.31
CA ILE A 22 -0.34 -21.17 18.74
C ILE A 22 -0.12 -22.48 19.47
N THR A 23 0.75 -22.48 20.48
CA THR A 23 0.97 -23.62 21.37
C THR A 23 0.92 -23.19 22.82
N VAL A 24 0.18 -23.93 23.63
CA VAL A 24 0.10 -23.70 25.08
C VAL A 24 0.92 -24.75 25.80
N TYR A 25 1.75 -24.32 26.74
CA TYR A 25 2.55 -25.18 27.60
C TYR A 25 2.15 -25.00 29.06
N ASP A 26 2.25 -26.05 29.86
CA ASP A 26 2.10 -25.97 31.31
C ASP A 26 3.36 -25.38 31.98
N LYS A 27 3.40 -25.36 33.32
CA LYS A 27 4.56 -24.83 34.07
C LYS A 27 5.80 -25.71 33.98
N TYR A 28 5.68 -26.93 33.47
CA TYR A 28 6.77 -27.89 33.33
C TYR A 28 7.24 -28.03 31.87
N GLY A 29 6.74 -27.19 30.96
CA GLY A 29 7.11 -27.20 29.55
C GLY A 29 6.42 -28.31 28.74
N LYS A 30 5.39 -28.98 29.28
CA LYS A 30 4.58 -29.95 28.52
C LYS A 30 3.42 -29.24 27.83
N ARG A 31 3.07 -29.68 26.62
CA ARG A 31 1.94 -29.12 25.88
C ARG A 31 0.61 -29.32 26.61
N PHE A 32 -0.17 -28.25 26.72
CA PHE A 32 -1.46 -28.20 27.38
C PHE A 32 -2.57 -28.26 26.35
N LYS A 33 -3.31 -29.38 26.37
CA LYS A 33 -4.30 -29.76 25.36
C LYS A 33 -5.61 -29.02 25.56
N PHE A 34 -6.41 -28.88 24.49
CA PHE A 34 -7.77 -28.34 24.55
C PHE A 34 -7.89 -27.01 25.31
N SER A 35 -6.87 -26.16 25.19
CA SER A 35 -6.85 -24.82 25.78
C SER A 35 -7.84 -23.92 25.06
N ASN A 36 -8.64 -23.18 25.82
CA ASN A 36 -9.46 -22.10 25.28
C ASN A 36 -8.56 -20.94 24.89
N ILE A 37 -8.63 -20.52 23.63
CA ILE A 37 -7.89 -19.40 23.08
C ILE A 37 -8.88 -18.29 22.73
N GLN A 38 -8.67 -17.10 23.29
CA GLN A 38 -9.39 -15.90 22.87
C GLN A 38 -8.45 -15.01 22.07
N ILE A 39 -8.85 -14.62 20.87
CA ILE A 39 -8.14 -13.62 20.06
C ILE A 39 -9.05 -12.41 19.95
N LYS A 40 -8.53 -11.24 20.33
CA LYS A 40 -9.28 -9.99 20.30
C LYS A 40 -8.49 -8.94 19.53
N LYS A 41 -9.08 -8.38 18.48
CA LYS A 41 -8.61 -7.14 17.84
C LYS A 41 -8.84 -5.99 18.83
N ILE A 42 -7.77 -5.29 19.19
CA ILE A 42 -7.82 -4.18 20.14
C ILE A 42 -8.01 -2.87 19.39
N PHE A 43 -7.15 -2.59 18.41
CA PHE A 43 -7.25 -1.43 17.53
C PHE A 43 -6.44 -1.67 16.25
N ALA A 44 -6.69 -0.86 15.24
CA ALA A 44 -5.83 -0.71 14.08
C ALA A 44 -5.30 0.72 14.02
N MET A 45 -4.05 0.88 13.59
CA MET A 45 -3.41 2.16 13.34
C MET A 45 -2.84 2.20 11.95
N ASP A 46 -2.87 3.36 11.31
CA ASP A 46 -2.10 3.58 10.10
C ASP A 46 -0.59 3.72 10.40
N ARG A 47 0.21 4.04 9.39
CA ARG A 47 1.67 4.11 9.52
C ARG A 47 2.13 5.33 10.33
N GLN A 48 1.31 6.37 10.40
CA GLN A 48 1.62 7.61 11.14
C GLN A 48 1.13 7.56 12.59
N GLY A 49 0.40 6.50 12.97
CA GLY A 49 -0.03 6.23 14.33
C GLY A 49 -1.48 6.62 14.62
N ASP A 50 -2.22 7.06 13.59
CA ASP A 50 -3.62 7.43 13.75
C ASP A 50 -4.50 6.17 13.80
N PHE A 51 -5.48 6.17 14.70
CA PHE A 51 -6.42 5.07 14.84
C PHE A 51 -7.35 4.95 13.62
N ARG A 52 -7.46 3.75 13.06
CA ARG A 52 -8.27 3.45 11.87
C ARG A 52 -9.43 2.52 12.21
N LYS A 53 -10.65 3.07 12.18
CA LYS A 53 -11.91 2.33 12.41
C LYS A 53 -12.56 1.87 11.10
N ASP A 54 -12.03 2.34 9.98
CA ASP A 54 -12.51 2.13 8.62
C ASP A 54 -11.79 0.99 7.89
N SER A 55 -10.80 0.34 8.51
CA SER A 55 -10.20 -0.88 7.96
C SER A 55 -11.18 -2.05 8.03
N GLY A 56 -11.02 -3.01 7.11
CA GLY A 56 -11.80 -4.23 7.03
C GLY A 56 -11.91 -5.05 8.32
N LYS A 57 -12.89 -5.95 8.31
CA LYS A 57 -13.01 -7.00 9.34
C LYS A 57 -11.92 -8.03 9.13
N ILE A 58 -11.39 -8.52 10.24
CA ILE A 58 -10.40 -9.58 10.23
C ILE A 58 -11.10 -10.90 9.98
N HIS A 59 -10.48 -11.70 9.13
CA HIS A 59 -10.91 -13.04 8.81
C HIS A 59 -9.90 -14.04 9.37
N ILE A 60 -10.39 -15.09 10.04
CA ILE A 60 -9.58 -16.17 10.60
C ILE A 60 -10.09 -17.51 10.08
N GLU A 61 -9.20 -18.24 9.41
CA GLU A 61 -9.36 -19.66 9.12
C GLU A 61 -8.68 -20.48 10.22
N ASP A 62 -9.47 -21.19 11.02
CA ASP A 62 -9.02 -22.19 11.98
C ASP A 62 -8.78 -23.51 11.24
N ILE A 63 -7.53 -23.71 10.83
CA ILE A 63 -7.08 -24.88 10.09
C ILE A 63 -7.15 -26.13 10.97
N THR A 64 -6.95 -25.98 12.28
CA THR A 64 -7.00 -27.10 13.22
C THR A 64 -8.41 -27.68 13.32
N ASN A 65 -9.42 -26.82 13.44
CA ASN A 65 -10.81 -27.24 13.66
C ASN A 65 -11.71 -27.12 12.41
N GLN A 66 -11.15 -26.72 11.27
CA GLN A 66 -11.84 -26.54 9.98
C GLN A 66 -13.03 -25.60 10.09
N LYS A 67 -12.81 -24.41 10.66
CA LYS A 67 -13.83 -23.38 10.84
C LYS A 67 -13.32 -22.02 10.39
N SER A 68 -14.24 -21.20 9.92
CA SER A 68 -13.97 -19.85 9.44
C SER A 68 -14.74 -18.83 10.26
N TYR A 69 -14.13 -17.67 10.49
CA TYR A 69 -14.67 -16.63 11.35
C TYR A 69 -14.36 -15.23 10.78
N ASP A 70 -15.34 -14.33 10.89
CA ASP A 70 -15.17 -12.91 10.62
C ASP A 70 -15.52 -12.07 11.85
N GLY A 71 -14.70 -11.08 12.15
CA GLY A 71 -14.99 -10.11 13.20
C GLY A 71 -13.76 -9.62 13.94
N ASP A 72 -13.95 -9.27 15.21
CA ASP A 72 -12.91 -8.67 16.05
C ASP A 72 -12.66 -9.48 17.34
N ASN A 73 -13.50 -10.48 17.64
CA ASN A 73 -13.38 -11.34 18.80
C ASN A 73 -13.60 -12.79 18.39
N PHE A 74 -12.64 -13.65 18.70
CA PHE A 74 -12.63 -15.04 18.27
C PHE A 74 -12.41 -15.94 19.49
N LEU A 75 -13.22 -17.00 19.59
CA LEU A 75 -13.11 -18.03 20.61
C LEU A 75 -12.77 -19.35 19.93
N LEU A 76 -11.58 -19.86 20.21
CA LEU A 76 -10.96 -20.99 19.52
C LEU A 76 -10.43 -21.99 20.56
N THR A 77 -10.06 -23.19 20.11
CA THR A 77 -9.56 -24.23 21.01
C THR A 77 -8.39 -24.98 20.37
N THR A 78 -7.31 -25.20 21.12
CA THR A 78 -6.18 -26.03 20.65
C THR A 78 -6.59 -27.50 20.54
N ASP A 79 -5.93 -28.27 19.69
CA ASP A 79 -6.17 -29.70 19.53
C ASP A 79 -5.63 -30.57 20.69
N ILE A 80 -5.67 -31.89 20.46
CA ILE A 80 -5.10 -32.94 21.33
C ILE A 80 -3.57 -32.84 21.49
N ASN A 81 -2.89 -32.13 20.58
CA ASN A 81 -1.46 -31.87 20.65
C ASN A 81 -1.15 -30.55 21.35
N GLY A 82 -2.16 -29.78 21.78
CA GLY A 82 -2.01 -28.45 22.35
C GLY A 82 -1.63 -27.39 21.31
N GLU A 83 -1.94 -27.64 20.03
CA GLU A 83 -1.67 -26.76 18.90
C GLU A 83 -2.95 -26.14 18.34
N LEU A 84 -2.86 -24.90 17.88
CA LEU A 84 -3.90 -24.22 17.10
C LEU A 84 -3.25 -23.55 15.89
N LYS A 85 -3.59 -24.02 14.70
CA LYS A 85 -3.09 -23.53 13.41
C LYS A 85 -4.11 -22.60 12.80
N LEU A 86 -3.71 -21.36 12.53
CA LEU A 86 -4.58 -20.32 12.01
C LEU A 86 -4.00 -19.71 10.75
N GLU A 87 -4.88 -19.24 9.86
CA GLU A 87 -4.54 -18.27 8.84
C GLU A 87 -5.36 -17.01 9.08
N ILE A 88 -4.68 -15.86 9.21
CA ILE A 88 -5.33 -14.57 9.44
C ILE A 88 -5.18 -13.72 8.20
N THR A 89 -6.28 -13.15 7.71
CA THR A 89 -6.32 -12.21 6.58
C THR A 89 -7.11 -10.94 6.94
N ASP A 90 -6.86 -9.88 6.19
CA ASP A 90 -7.66 -8.65 6.22
C ASP A 90 -8.09 -8.34 4.78
N PRO A 91 -9.05 -9.07 4.21
CA PRO A 91 -9.35 -9.05 2.77
C PRO A 91 -9.79 -7.68 2.25
N HIS A 92 -10.33 -6.85 3.14
CA HIS A 92 -10.72 -5.46 2.86
C HIS A 92 -9.86 -4.46 3.66
N GLY A 93 -8.64 -4.89 4.00
CA GLY A 93 -7.67 -4.08 4.73
C GLY A 93 -7.17 -2.92 3.89
N ILE A 94 -6.98 -1.77 4.54
CA ILE A 94 -6.57 -0.53 3.88
C ILE A 94 -5.09 -0.18 4.11
N GLY A 95 -4.30 -1.11 4.67
CA GLY A 95 -2.88 -0.87 4.94
C GLY A 95 -2.60 -0.44 6.37
N VAL A 96 -3.03 -1.22 7.36
CA VAL A 96 -2.93 -0.86 8.78
C VAL A 96 -2.10 -1.86 9.58
N ARG A 97 -1.61 -1.41 10.73
CA ARG A 97 -1.09 -2.25 11.80
C ARG A 97 -2.22 -2.55 12.79
N THR A 98 -2.68 -3.79 12.81
CA THR A 98 -3.74 -4.28 13.70
C THR A 98 -3.13 -4.95 14.93
N THR A 99 -3.46 -4.44 16.12
CA THR A 99 -3.03 -5.03 17.40
C THR A 99 -4.04 -6.05 17.87
N PHE A 100 -3.57 -7.26 18.14
CA PHE A 100 -4.37 -8.33 18.74
C PHE A 100 -3.88 -8.66 20.13
N GLU A 101 -4.82 -8.99 21.00
CA GLU A 101 -4.57 -9.63 22.27
C GLU A 101 -5.00 -11.09 22.18
N ILE A 102 -4.09 -12.00 22.49
CA ILE A 102 -4.31 -13.44 22.50
C ILE A 102 -4.18 -13.93 23.93
N SER A 103 -5.25 -14.53 24.45
CA SER A 103 -5.26 -15.14 25.78
C SER A 103 -5.46 -16.65 25.70
N ALA A 104 -4.85 -17.37 26.63
CA ALA A 104 -5.05 -18.80 26.81
C ALA A 104 -5.62 -19.08 28.21
N ASN A 105 -6.77 -19.74 28.24
CA ASN A 105 -7.52 -20.11 29.45
C ASN A 105 -7.76 -18.94 30.42
N ASN A 106 -7.75 -17.69 29.93
CA ASN A 106 -7.83 -16.45 30.72
C ASN A 106 -6.72 -16.26 31.77
N TYR A 107 -5.63 -17.03 31.71
CA TYR A 107 -4.51 -16.91 32.67
C TYR A 107 -3.27 -16.23 32.07
N ILE A 108 -3.09 -16.30 30.75
CA ILE A 108 -1.92 -15.77 30.06
C ILE A 108 -2.37 -14.99 28.86
N THR A 109 -1.78 -13.81 28.69
CA THR A 109 -2.10 -12.90 27.60
C THR A 109 -0.83 -12.46 26.89
N LYS A 110 -0.87 -12.39 25.57
CA LYS A 110 0.17 -11.80 24.72
C LYS A 110 -0.45 -10.83 23.73
N LYS A 111 0.25 -9.73 23.46
CA LYS A 111 -0.11 -8.79 22.39
C LYS A 111 0.79 -9.00 21.19
N ILE A 112 0.20 -9.01 20.01
CA ILE A 112 0.91 -9.06 18.73
C ILE A 112 0.37 -7.97 17.80
N ASN A 113 1.22 -7.51 16.89
CA ASN A 113 0.85 -6.54 15.87
C ASN A 113 0.94 -7.22 14.53
N LEU A 114 -0.11 -7.16 13.71
CA LEU A 114 -0.13 -7.68 12.34
C LEU A 114 -0.23 -6.52 11.36
N ILE A 115 0.53 -6.56 10.27
CA ILE A 115 0.50 -5.56 9.21
C ILE A 115 0.14 -6.25 7.90
N PHE A 116 -0.97 -5.82 7.31
CA PHE A 116 -1.37 -6.19 5.95
C PHE A 116 -1.13 -5.00 5.05
N THR A 117 -0.08 -5.05 4.25
CA THR A 117 0.31 -3.95 3.35
C THR A 117 -0.59 -3.92 2.11
N VAL A 118 -0.91 -2.72 1.60
CA VAL A 118 -1.72 -2.53 0.38
C VAL A 118 -0.88 -2.08 -0.82
N PRO A 119 -1.26 -2.44 -2.06
CA PRO A 119 -0.50 -2.04 -3.26
C PRO A 119 -0.62 -0.55 -3.56
N THR A 120 -1.69 0.12 -3.11
CA THR A 120 -1.99 1.52 -3.42
C THR A 120 -1.29 2.54 -2.51
N SER A 121 -0.39 2.08 -1.63
CA SER A 121 0.44 2.94 -0.79
C SER A 121 1.92 2.61 -0.96
N PRO A 122 2.80 3.61 -1.07
CA PRO A 122 4.23 3.37 -1.15
C PRO A 122 4.83 2.73 0.11
N ASN A 123 5.87 1.92 -0.06
CA ASN A 123 6.62 1.41 1.08
C ASN A 123 7.68 2.43 1.55
N THR A 124 7.22 3.55 2.10
CA THR A 124 8.07 4.62 2.66
C THR A 124 7.56 5.05 4.03
N PRO A 125 8.43 5.43 4.98
CA PRO A 125 8.00 5.99 6.27
C PRO A 125 7.09 7.21 6.16
N ARG A 126 7.11 7.90 5.02
CA ARG A 126 6.29 9.08 4.72
C ARG A 126 4.86 8.77 4.24
N ALA A 127 4.55 7.52 3.91
CA ALA A 127 3.21 7.11 3.51
C ALA A 127 2.26 7.08 4.71
N ARG A 128 0.99 7.45 4.51
CA ARG A 128 -0.02 7.35 5.57
C ARG A 128 -0.30 5.90 5.91
N MET A 129 -0.39 5.01 4.92
CA MET A 129 -0.69 3.59 5.13
C MET A 129 0.56 2.71 5.01
N TYR A 130 0.46 1.50 5.55
CA TYR A 130 1.42 0.44 5.30
C TYR A 130 1.21 -0.11 3.88
N GLY A 131 2.21 0.09 3.04
CA GLY A 131 2.10 -0.14 1.61
C GLY A 131 3.18 -1.03 1.02
N HIS A 132 2.93 -1.54 -0.18
CA HIS A 132 3.88 -2.26 -1.01
C HIS A 132 3.78 -1.89 -2.49
N MET A 133 3.35 -0.65 -2.79
CA MET A 133 3.32 -0.11 -4.16
C MET A 133 4.65 -0.35 -4.87
N THR A 134 4.55 -0.71 -6.15
CA THR A 134 5.71 -0.87 -7.02
C THR A 134 6.42 0.48 -7.14
N GLU A 135 7.70 0.57 -6.82
CA GLU A 135 8.43 1.85 -6.85
C GLU A 135 8.79 2.27 -8.29
N PHE A 136 9.12 1.29 -9.14
CA PHE A 136 9.61 1.51 -10.49
C PHE A 136 8.98 0.55 -11.49
N LEU A 137 8.78 1.05 -12.72
CA LEU A 137 8.38 0.27 -13.89
C LEU A 137 9.36 0.51 -15.03
N PHE A 138 9.50 -0.45 -15.93
CA PHE A 138 10.45 -0.38 -17.04
C PHE A 138 9.73 -0.58 -18.36
N VAL A 139 9.88 0.37 -19.28
CA VAL A 139 9.37 0.26 -20.65
C VAL A 139 10.48 0.66 -21.60
N ASN A 140 10.82 -0.23 -22.55
CA ASN A 140 11.89 -0.01 -23.53
C ASN A 140 13.24 0.39 -22.92
N GLY A 141 13.57 -0.16 -21.74
CA GLY A 141 14.81 0.12 -21.02
C GLY A 141 14.81 1.43 -20.22
N ILE A 142 13.71 2.21 -20.27
CA ILE A 142 13.54 3.44 -19.48
C ILE A 142 12.88 3.11 -18.15
N LYS A 143 13.47 3.60 -17.05
CA LYS A 143 12.98 3.33 -15.70
C LYS A 143 12.09 4.47 -15.23
N PHE A 144 10.78 4.23 -15.17
CA PHE A 144 9.79 5.16 -14.65
C PHE A 144 9.65 4.99 -13.13
N LYS A 145 9.60 6.11 -12.42
CA LYS A 145 9.33 6.16 -10.98
C LYS A 145 7.86 6.51 -10.74
N ARG A 146 7.27 5.90 -9.71
CA ARG A 146 5.89 6.19 -9.28
C ARG A 146 5.66 7.69 -9.01
N PRO A 147 4.39 8.14 -9.02
CA PRO A 147 4.02 9.44 -8.46
C PRO A 147 4.50 9.62 -7.02
N ILE A 148 4.61 10.87 -6.60
CA ILE A 148 5.20 11.23 -5.30
C ILE A 148 4.16 11.70 -4.30
N LEU A 149 4.40 11.40 -3.03
CA LEU A 149 3.60 11.89 -1.92
C LEU A 149 3.94 13.35 -1.60
N SER A 150 2.97 14.09 -1.10
CA SER A 150 3.17 15.45 -0.57
C SER A 150 4.15 15.52 0.58
N ALA A 151 4.19 14.48 1.42
CA ALA A 151 5.18 14.33 2.48
C ALA A 151 6.61 14.05 1.94
N GLU A 152 6.75 13.56 0.71
CA GLU A 152 8.06 13.42 0.05
C GLU A 152 8.52 14.74 -0.55
N ARG A 153 7.60 15.47 -1.18
CA ARG A 153 7.79 16.84 -1.65
C ARG A 153 6.43 17.50 -1.82
N LEU A 154 6.22 18.62 -1.14
CA LEU A 154 5.00 19.41 -1.27
C LEU A 154 4.90 19.96 -2.71
N GLY A 155 3.77 19.70 -3.37
CA GLY A 155 3.50 20.17 -4.72
C GLY A 155 2.68 21.46 -4.78
N ASP A 156 2.47 21.93 -6.01
CA ASP A 156 1.61 23.09 -6.30
C ASP A 156 0.14 22.79 -6.01
N GLN A 157 -0.25 21.51 -6.08
CA GLN A 157 -1.54 21.01 -5.62
C GLN A 157 -1.35 19.67 -4.91
N VAL A 158 -2.14 19.45 -3.85
CA VAL A 158 -2.20 18.18 -3.13
C VAL A 158 -3.59 17.58 -3.31
N ASN A 159 -3.64 16.30 -3.68
CA ASN A 159 -4.89 15.57 -3.88
C ASN A 159 -4.89 14.29 -3.03
N HIS A 160 -5.92 14.14 -2.20
CA HIS A 160 -6.08 12.98 -1.32
C HIS A 160 -6.74 11.80 -2.03
N TYR A 161 -5.99 10.75 -2.36
CA TYR A 161 -6.50 9.55 -3.06
C TYR A 161 -5.96 8.27 -2.45
N LEU A 162 -6.84 7.27 -2.30
CA LEU A 162 -6.49 5.94 -1.77
C LEU A 162 -5.73 6.02 -0.44
N ASN A 163 -6.22 6.90 0.45
CA ASN A 163 -5.64 7.21 1.77
C ASN A 163 -4.29 7.93 1.77
N GLU A 164 -3.76 8.28 0.61
CA GLU A 164 -2.49 8.99 0.48
C GLU A 164 -2.70 10.41 -0.06
N ASP A 165 -1.80 11.32 0.29
CA ASP A 165 -1.83 12.70 -0.20
C ASP A 165 -0.76 12.87 -1.27
N TRP A 166 -1.18 12.91 -2.54
CA TRP A 166 -0.30 12.94 -3.71
C TRP A 166 -0.07 14.36 -4.21
N SER A 167 1.15 14.63 -4.67
CA SER A 167 1.50 15.94 -5.20
C SER A 167 1.34 16.02 -6.72
N LYS A 168 0.79 17.14 -7.17
CA LYS A 168 0.76 17.57 -8.56
C LYS A 168 1.47 18.89 -8.72
N PHE A 169 2.09 19.07 -9.87
CA PHE A 169 3.08 20.11 -10.08
C PHE A 169 2.81 20.87 -11.38
N ASN A 170 3.19 22.14 -11.40
CA ASN A 170 3.43 22.86 -12.63
C ASN A 170 4.66 22.29 -13.34
N TRP A 171 4.83 22.62 -14.63
CA TRP A 171 5.87 21.98 -15.43
C TRP A 171 7.29 22.26 -14.91
N TYR A 172 7.59 23.51 -14.52
CA TYR A 172 8.92 23.90 -14.02
C TYR A 172 9.27 23.19 -12.72
N ASN A 173 8.33 23.10 -11.79
CA ASN A 173 8.54 22.40 -10.55
C ASN A 173 8.73 20.90 -10.80
N ALA A 174 8.02 20.32 -11.78
CA ALA A 174 8.12 18.89 -12.09
C ALA A 174 9.51 18.56 -12.65
N VAL A 175 10.01 19.39 -13.56
CA VAL A 175 11.41 19.33 -14.05
C VAL A 175 12.39 19.46 -12.89
N SER A 176 12.28 20.54 -12.11
CA SER A 176 13.19 20.81 -10.99
C SER A 176 13.22 19.67 -9.98
N TYR A 177 12.05 19.06 -9.69
CA TYR A 177 12.00 17.88 -8.83
C TYR A 177 12.74 16.70 -9.46
N CYS A 178 12.45 16.32 -10.70
CA CYS A 178 13.12 15.18 -11.32
C CYS A 178 14.65 15.40 -11.40
N GLU A 179 15.10 16.59 -11.79
CA GLU A 179 16.52 16.95 -11.83
C GLU A 179 17.18 16.86 -10.45
N SER A 180 16.49 17.30 -9.39
CA SER A 180 17.00 17.17 -8.01
C SER A 180 17.19 15.71 -7.55
N GLN A 181 16.53 14.77 -8.23
CA GLN A 181 16.68 13.33 -7.99
C GLN A 181 17.70 12.68 -8.94
N GLY A 182 18.37 13.45 -9.79
CA GLY A 182 19.26 12.92 -10.82
C GLY A 182 18.53 12.29 -12.00
N SER A 183 17.28 12.69 -12.23
CA SER A 183 16.38 12.18 -13.27
C SER A 183 15.86 13.31 -14.16
N ARG A 184 14.90 13.01 -15.05
CA ARG A 184 14.21 14.01 -15.88
C ARG A 184 12.74 13.65 -16.07
N LEU A 185 11.95 14.57 -16.62
CA LEU A 185 10.65 14.21 -17.19
C LEU A 185 10.82 13.34 -18.44
N PRO A 186 9.94 12.36 -18.68
CA PRO A 186 9.94 11.59 -19.92
C PRO A 186 9.66 12.48 -21.12
N THR A 187 10.24 12.15 -22.26
CA THR A 187 9.81 12.72 -23.54
C THR A 187 8.39 12.25 -23.86
N LYS A 188 7.73 12.94 -24.79
CA LYS A 188 6.40 12.57 -25.27
C LYS A 188 6.37 11.12 -25.78
N ASP A 189 7.37 10.70 -26.55
CA ASP A 189 7.39 9.35 -27.14
C ASP A 189 7.67 8.27 -26.07
N GLU A 190 8.54 8.55 -25.08
CA GLU A 190 8.75 7.64 -23.94
C GLU A 190 7.47 7.47 -23.11
N LEU A 191 6.77 8.57 -22.81
CA LEU A 191 5.55 8.52 -22.03
C LEU A 191 4.39 7.87 -22.80
N LEU A 192 4.33 8.07 -24.12
CA LEU A 192 3.33 7.42 -24.97
C LEU A 192 3.55 5.91 -25.04
N ASN A 193 4.80 5.46 -25.19
CA ASN A 193 5.15 4.04 -25.10
C ASN A 193 4.79 3.47 -23.72
N PHE A 194 5.05 4.22 -22.65
CA PHE A 194 4.67 3.81 -21.31
C PHE A 194 3.16 3.65 -21.16
N TYR A 195 2.36 4.58 -21.72
CA TYR A 195 0.90 4.45 -21.74
C TYR A 195 0.42 3.22 -22.53
N HIS A 196 1.05 2.91 -23.66
CA HIS A 196 0.67 1.76 -24.48
C HIS A 196 0.91 0.42 -23.77
N GLU A 197 1.94 0.32 -22.94
CA GLU A 197 2.18 -0.85 -22.08
C GLU A 197 1.33 -0.82 -20.80
N HIS A 198 1.05 0.38 -20.28
CA HIS A 198 0.42 0.59 -18.98
C HIS A 198 -0.60 1.74 -19.04
N SER A 199 -1.87 1.41 -19.27
CA SER A 199 -2.97 2.37 -19.13
C SER A 199 -3.13 2.81 -17.67
N GLY A 200 -3.87 3.90 -17.42
CA GLY A 200 -4.14 4.35 -16.05
C GLY A 200 -4.76 3.28 -15.16
N ASP A 201 -5.75 2.54 -15.67
CA ASP A 201 -6.42 1.47 -14.91
C ASP A 201 -5.49 0.27 -14.64
N ASP A 202 -4.62 -0.07 -15.59
CA ASP A 202 -3.57 -1.10 -15.41
C ASP A 202 -2.58 -0.66 -14.31
N LEU A 203 -2.14 0.59 -14.36
CA LEU A 203 -1.23 1.19 -13.37
C LEU A 203 -1.79 1.12 -11.96
N LEU A 204 -3.07 1.45 -11.78
CA LEU A 204 -3.72 1.37 -10.50
C LEU A 204 -3.90 -0.09 -10.03
N SER A 205 -4.46 -0.94 -10.87
CA SER A 205 -4.86 -2.30 -10.49
C SER A 205 -3.67 -3.23 -10.23
N ASN A 206 -2.63 -3.16 -11.07
CA ASN A 206 -1.50 -4.08 -11.00
C ASN A 206 -0.31 -3.52 -10.22
N TYR A 207 -0.14 -2.19 -10.18
CA TYR A 207 1.03 -1.55 -9.60
C TYR A 207 0.71 -0.55 -8.48
N GLY A 208 -0.56 -0.20 -8.28
CA GLY A 208 -1.04 0.73 -7.26
C GLY A 208 -0.80 2.20 -7.59
N TRP A 209 -0.31 2.54 -8.78
CA TRP A 209 0.02 3.92 -9.14
C TRP A 209 -1.28 4.72 -9.36
N PRO A 210 -1.44 5.89 -8.74
CA PRO A 210 -2.68 6.67 -8.79
C PRO A 210 -2.77 7.49 -10.09
N ILE A 211 -2.55 6.90 -11.26
CA ILE A 211 -2.56 7.61 -12.57
C ILE A 211 -3.92 7.42 -13.25
N VAL A 212 -4.98 7.78 -12.52
CA VAL A 212 -6.38 7.66 -12.96
C VAL A 212 -7.17 8.90 -12.54
N GLU A 213 -8.40 9.01 -13.05
CA GLU A 213 -9.33 10.09 -12.70
C GLU A 213 -8.67 11.47 -12.79
N ARG A 214 -8.50 12.18 -11.67
CA ARG A 214 -7.92 13.54 -11.58
C ARG A 214 -6.39 13.62 -11.66
N PHE A 215 -5.73 12.47 -11.80
CA PHE A 215 -4.28 12.33 -11.92
C PHE A 215 -3.85 11.85 -13.31
N ASN A 216 -4.81 11.69 -14.22
CA ASN A 216 -4.63 11.13 -15.55
C ASN A 216 -3.74 11.95 -16.49
N PHE A 217 -3.64 13.26 -16.31
CA PHE A 217 -2.75 14.10 -17.12
C PHE A 217 -1.32 14.04 -16.59
N ILE A 218 -0.39 13.52 -17.40
CA ILE A 218 1.02 13.37 -17.05
C ILE A 218 1.89 14.28 -17.94
N TRP A 219 2.74 15.10 -17.30
CA TRP A 219 3.68 15.97 -17.99
C TRP A 219 4.74 15.22 -18.81
N THR A 220 5.14 15.81 -19.93
CA THR A 220 6.33 15.43 -20.70
C THR A 220 7.36 16.56 -20.69
N SER A 221 8.62 16.25 -21.02
CA SER A 221 9.67 17.23 -21.29
C SER A 221 9.61 17.83 -22.69
N THR A 222 8.78 17.30 -23.60
CA THR A 222 8.79 17.70 -25.01
C THR A 222 8.08 19.04 -25.20
N PRO A 223 8.81 20.09 -25.64
CA PRO A 223 8.21 21.40 -25.88
C PRO A 223 7.40 21.43 -27.16
N ILE A 224 6.47 22.36 -27.24
CA ILE A 224 5.75 22.73 -28.46
C ILE A 224 6.28 24.07 -28.92
N ILE A 225 6.82 24.11 -30.12
CA ILE A 225 7.24 25.36 -30.75
C ILE A 225 5.98 26.11 -31.15
N ASN A 226 5.66 27.17 -30.41
CA ASN A 226 4.57 28.08 -30.77
C ASN A 226 5.04 29.53 -30.67
N MET A 227 5.09 30.22 -31.80
CA MET A 227 5.56 31.60 -31.90
C MET A 227 4.57 32.64 -31.34
N TYR A 228 3.37 32.23 -30.92
CA TYR A 228 2.28 33.15 -30.51
C TYR A 228 2.02 33.20 -28.99
N PHE A 229 2.54 32.26 -28.19
CA PHE A 229 2.36 32.28 -26.74
C PHE A 229 3.59 32.85 -26.04
N ARG A 230 3.38 33.66 -24.99
CA ARG A 230 4.46 34.16 -24.14
C ARG A 230 5.07 33.06 -23.25
N ASP A 231 4.24 32.10 -22.83
CA ASP A 231 4.68 30.97 -22.01
C ASP A 231 4.90 29.73 -22.90
N PRO A 232 6.00 28.98 -22.68
CA PRO A 232 6.25 27.76 -23.44
C PRO A 232 5.15 26.73 -23.17
N LEU A 233 4.76 26.01 -24.22
CA LEU A 233 3.79 24.92 -24.15
C LEU A 233 4.55 23.59 -24.12
N HIS A 234 4.04 22.63 -23.36
CA HIS A 234 4.58 21.27 -23.32
C HIS A 234 3.47 20.25 -23.53
N PHE A 235 3.83 19.11 -24.09
CA PHE A 235 2.88 18.00 -24.21
C PHE A 235 2.60 17.39 -22.83
N HIS A 236 1.37 16.93 -22.67
CA HIS A 236 0.96 16.01 -21.62
C HIS A 236 0.12 14.90 -22.25
N ILE A 237 0.08 13.75 -21.59
CA ILE A 237 -0.69 12.59 -22.05
C ILE A 237 -1.79 12.30 -21.03
N ASN A 238 -3.01 12.07 -21.51
CA ASN A 238 -4.13 11.63 -20.71
C ASN A 238 -4.14 10.10 -20.60
N PHE A 239 -3.82 9.56 -19.43
CA PHE A 239 -3.75 8.12 -19.19
C PHE A 239 -5.11 7.40 -19.12
N LEU A 240 -6.24 8.12 -19.27
CA LEU A 240 -7.55 7.50 -19.44
C LEU A 240 -7.81 7.01 -20.87
N ASN A 241 -7.20 7.66 -21.87
CA ASN A 241 -7.51 7.40 -23.28
C ASN A 241 -6.33 7.51 -24.24
N GLY A 242 -5.15 7.94 -23.77
CA GLY A 242 -3.94 8.10 -24.57
C GLY A 242 -3.87 9.42 -25.33
N ASP A 243 -4.84 10.32 -25.14
CA ASP A 243 -4.86 11.59 -25.85
C ASP A 243 -3.63 12.43 -25.49
N ILE A 244 -3.02 12.98 -26.54
CA ILE A 244 -1.89 13.88 -26.43
C ILE A 244 -2.40 15.30 -26.63
N ASP A 245 -2.21 16.16 -25.64
CA ASP A 245 -2.59 17.57 -25.71
C ASP A 245 -1.49 18.46 -25.12
N LYS A 246 -1.69 19.77 -25.18
CA LYS A 246 -0.75 20.81 -24.75
C LYS A 246 -1.21 21.48 -23.47
N GLY A 247 -0.27 21.67 -22.55
CA GLY A 247 -0.47 22.50 -21.36
C GLY A 247 0.47 23.70 -21.39
N ILE A 248 0.00 24.84 -20.89
CA ILE A 248 0.90 25.95 -20.53
C ILE A 248 1.67 25.55 -19.28
N THR A 249 2.91 26.03 -19.12
CA THR A 249 3.78 25.63 -18.00
C THR A 249 3.18 25.87 -16.61
N GLY A 250 2.19 26.76 -16.48
CA GLY A 250 1.46 27.03 -15.24
C GLY A 250 0.31 26.07 -14.91
N ASN A 251 -0.10 25.18 -15.83
CA ASN A 251 -1.08 24.14 -15.51
C ASN A 251 -0.52 23.20 -14.43
N ILE A 252 -1.38 22.58 -13.63
CA ILE A 252 -0.96 21.65 -12.57
C ILE A 252 -1.40 20.23 -12.94
N PHE A 253 -0.43 19.39 -13.28
CA PHE A 253 -0.64 18.00 -13.67
C PHE A 253 0.19 17.05 -12.81
N SER A 254 -0.11 15.75 -12.94
CA SER A 254 0.76 14.72 -12.40
C SER A 254 2.02 14.63 -13.27
N PHE A 255 3.05 13.97 -12.76
CA PHE A 255 4.29 13.76 -13.49
C PHE A 255 4.95 12.46 -13.05
N LEU A 256 5.82 11.94 -13.90
CA LEU A 256 6.71 10.83 -13.61
C LEU A 256 8.14 11.27 -13.90
N CYS A 257 9.10 10.74 -13.15
CA CYS A 257 10.51 10.91 -13.47
C CYS A 257 11.04 9.63 -14.12
N VAL A 258 11.98 9.81 -15.05
CA VAL A 258 12.68 8.71 -15.71
C VAL A 258 14.20 8.82 -15.54
N GLU A 259 14.83 7.65 -15.41
CA GLU A 259 16.27 7.40 -15.45
C GLU A 259 16.65 6.60 -16.71
#